data_AF-A0A3N5JAZ9-F1
#
_entry.id   AF-A0A3N5JAZ9-F1
#
_cell.length_a   1.000
_cell.length_b   1.000
_cell.length_c   1.000
_cell.angle_alpha   90.00
_cell.angle_beta   90.00
_cell.angle_gamma   90.00
#
_symmetry.space_group_name_H-M   'P 1'
#
loop_
_entity.id
_entity.type
_entity.pdbx_description
1 polymer ?
#
loop_
_entity_poly.entity_id
_entity_poly.type
_entity_poly.pdbx_seq_one_letter_code
_entity_poly.pdbx_strand_id
1 'polypeptide(L)'
;MPIYEYRPSGKRHCDFCGNGFEVMQKINDARLENCPRCEAPVTRQISAATITRGGPSLDPANIAKHGFTQYKRSGQGVYEKTAGKGPDVLKDD
;
A
#
# COMPACT_ATOMS: atom_id res chain seq x y z
N MET A 1 -11.21 4.12 10.62
CA MET A 1 -12.39 4.23 9.74
C MET A 1 -11.98 3.81 8.34
N PRO A 2 -12.30 2.59 7.89
CA PRO A 2 -12.03 2.19 6.51
C PRO A 2 -12.83 3.01 5.50
N ILE A 3 -12.31 3.06 4.27
CA ILE A 3 -13.01 3.57 3.09
C ILE A 3 -13.61 2.37 2.35
N TYR A 4 -14.86 2.49 1.93
CA TYR A 4 -15.55 1.50 1.12
C TYR A 4 -16.06 2.11 -0.18
N GLU A 5 -15.85 1.38 -1.27
CA GLU A 5 -16.36 1.69 -2.61
C GLU A 5 -17.74 1.07 -2.82
N TYR A 6 -18.64 1.80 -3.45
CA TYR A 6 -19.96 1.33 -3.85
C TYR A 6 -20.23 1.61 -5.32
N ARG A 7 -20.97 0.73 -5.99
CA ARG A 7 -21.43 0.91 -7.37
C ARG A 7 -22.92 0.56 -7.52
N PRO A 8 -23.61 1.05 -8.57
CA PRO A 8 -25.00 0.70 -8.82
C PRO A 8 -25.10 -0.79 -9.14
N SER A 9 -26.11 -1.46 -8.60
CA SER A 9 -26.37 -2.88 -8.85
C SER A 9 -27.41 -3.13 -9.95
N GLY A 10 -28.02 -2.07 -10.48
CA GLY A 10 -29.05 -2.15 -11.53
C GLY A 10 -28.96 -1.03 -12.56
N LYS A 11 -29.96 -0.97 -13.45
CA LYS A 11 -30.01 0.02 -14.56
C LYS A 11 -30.27 1.45 -14.10
N ARG A 12 -30.93 1.65 -12.96
CA ARG A 12 -31.18 2.98 -12.39
C ARG A 12 -29.91 3.45 -11.69
N HIS A 13 -29.39 4.60 -12.08
CA HIS A 13 -28.29 5.28 -11.40
C HIS A 13 -28.38 6.80 -11.66
N CYS A 14 -27.67 7.59 -10.86
CA CYS A 14 -27.45 9.02 -11.12
C CYS A 14 -25.97 9.28 -11.39
N ASP A 15 -25.61 10.53 -11.68
CA ASP A 15 -24.22 10.91 -11.97
C ASP A 15 -23.27 10.66 -10.80
N PHE A 16 -23.79 10.67 -9.55
CA PHE A 16 -23.00 10.41 -8.36
C PHE A 16 -22.66 8.93 -8.19
N CYS A 17 -23.63 8.03 -8.33
CA CYS A 17 -23.36 6.60 -8.15
C CYS A 17 -22.93 5.90 -9.44
N GLY A 18 -23.21 6.45 -10.62
CA GLY A 18 -22.99 5.81 -11.92
C GLY A 18 -21.57 5.27 -12.14
N ASN A 19 -20.56 6.04 -11.76
CA ASN A 19 -19.15 5.63 -11.87
C ASN A 19 -18.62 4.88 -10.62
N GLY A 20 -19.44 4.83 -9.57
CA GLY A 20 -19.07 4.44 -8.23
C GLY A 20 -18.64 5.62 -7.36
N PHE A 21 -18.73 5.42 -6.05
CA PHE A 21 -18.35 6.43 -5.06
C PHE A 21 -17.74 5.77 -3.82
N GLU A 22 -17.01 6.57 -3.05
CA GLU A 22 -16.35 6.14 -1.83
C GLU A 22 -17.03 6.75 -0.60
N VAL A 23 -17.10 5.97 0.49
CA VAL A 23 -17.61 6.43 1.78
C VAL A 23 -16.68 5.96 2.89
N MET A 24 -16.36 6.87 3.80
CA MET A 24 -15.71 6.54 5.06
C MET A 24 -16.76 5.99 6.04
N GLN A 25 -16.62 4.74 6.47
CA GLN A 25 -17.62 4.04 7.27
C GLN A 25 -16.96 3.33 8.47
N LYS A 26 -17.66 3.17 9.61
CA LYS A 26 -17.12 2.36 10.71
C LYS A 26 -17.15 0.90 10.29
N ILE A 27 -16.23 0.11 10.82
CA ILE A 27 -16.18 -1.33 10.53
C ILE A 27 -17.45 -2.08 10.97
N ASN A 28 -18.16 -1.55 11.98
CA ASN A 28 -19.38 -2.13 12.53
C ASN A 28 -20.68 -1.52 11.95
N ASP A 29 -20.59 -0.54 11.04
CA ASP A 29 -21.79 0.04 10.44
C ASP A 29 -22.36 -0.91 9.38
N ALA A 30 -23.69 -0.92 9.24
CA ALA A 30 -24.38 -1.66 8.19
C ALA A 30 -24.00 -1.13 6.79
N ARG A 31 -23.90 -2.03 5.80
CA ARG A 31 -23.56 -1.65 4.42
C ARG A 31 -24.64 -0.76 3.82
N LEU A 32 -24.25 0.14 2.94
CA LEU A 32 -25.21 0.90 2.14
C LEU A 32 -25.84 -0.01 1.09
N GLU A 33 -27.17 -0.09 1.10
CA GLU A 33 -27.96 -0.80 0.09
C GLU A 33 -28.48 0.13 -1.00
N ASN A 34 -28.60 1.43 -0.70
CA ASN A 34 -29.13 2.45 -1.60
C ASN A 34 -28.19 3.65 -1.72
N CYS A 35 -28.19 4.29 -2.89
CA CYS A 35 -27.47 5.52 -3.14
C CYS A 35 -28.07 6.67 -2.31
N PRO A 36 -27.27 7.45 -1.57
CA PRO A 36 -27.77 8.55 -0.74
C PRO A 36 -28.33 9.74 -1.52
N ARG A 37 -28.19 9.76 -2.86
CA ARG A 37 -28.69 10.86 -3.71
C ARG A 37 -29.92 10.50 -4.53
N CYS A 38 -29.98 9.29 -5.07
CA CYS A 38 -31.04 8.88 -5.99
C CYS A 38 -31.79 7.62 -5.57
N GLU A 39 -31.43 7.06 -4.41
CA GLU A 39 -32.03 5.85 -3.80
C GLU A 39 -31.96 4.60 -4.69
N ALA A 40 -31.18 4.66 -5.77
CA ALA A 40 -30.93 3.49 -6.59
C ALA A 40 -30.17 2.43 -5.78
N PRO A 41 -30.42 1.14 -6.04
CA PRO A 41 -29.74 0.07 -5.32
C PRO A 41 -28.24 0.07 -5.67
N VAL A 42 -27.41 -0.06 -4.63
CA VAL A 42 -25.95 -0.10 -4.73
C VAL A 42 -25.40 -1.31 -4.01
N THR A 43 -24.23 -1.78 -4.45
CA THR A 43 -23.49 -2.85 -3.81
C THR A 43 -22.07 -2.41 -3.50
N ARG A 44 -21.54 -2.89 -2.37
CA ARG A 44 -20.16 -2.63 -1.99
C ARG A 44 -19.22 -3.37 -2.92
N GLN A 45 -18.33 -2.63 -3.57
CA GLN A 45 -17.28 -3.18 -4.41
C GLN A 45 -16.11 -3.63 -3.51
N ILE A 46 -15.51 -4.76 -3.86
CA ILE A 46 -14.23 -5.18 -3.28
C ILE A 46 -13.14 -4.39 -4.01
N SER A 47 -12.47 -3.49 -3.30
CA SER A 47 -11.35 -2.72 -3.85
C SER A 47 -10.26 -3.66 -4.36
N ALA A 48 -9.69 -3.35 -5.52
CA ALA A 48 -8.56 -4.10 -6.03
C ALA A 48 -7.35 -3.87 -5.10
N ALA A 49 -6.87 -4.94 -4.46
CA ALA A 49 -5.64 -4.86 -3.69
C ALA A 49 -4.48 -4.53 -4.65
N THR A 50 -3.61 -3.59 -4.27
CA THR A 50 -2.33 -3.44 -4.96
C THR A 50 -1.48 -4.67 -4.69
N ILE A 51 -1.39 -5.57 -5.66
CA ILE A 51 -0.51 -6.74 -5.58
C ILE A 51 0.87 -6.29 -6.09
N THR A 52 1.74 -5.88 -5.19
CA THR A 52 3.15 -5.66 -5.53
C THR A 52 3.92 -6.97 -5.36
N ARG A 53 4.74 -7.33 -6.34
CA ARG A 53 5.83 -8.29 -6.08
C ARG A 53 6.76 -7.65 -5.05
N GLY A 54 7.28 -8.46 -4.11
CA GLY A 54 8.28 -7.98 -3.15
C GLY A 54 9.41 -7.26 -3.88
N GLY A 55 10.00 -6.27 -3.22
CA GLY A 55 11.13 -5.51 -3.77
C GLY A 55 12.31 -6.41 -4.17
N PRO A 56 13.32 -5.86 -4.84
CA PRO A 56 14.52 -6.61 -5.21
C PRO A 56 15.13 -7.28 -3.97
N SER A 57 15.74 -8.45 -4.15
CA SER A 57 16.38 -9.14 -3.03
C SER A 57 17.45 -8.25 -2.39
N LEU A 58 17.43 -8.16 -1.06
CA LEU A 58 18.41 -7.40 -0.28
C LEU A 58 19.65 -8.24 0.06
N ASP A 59 19.91 -9.27 -0.74
CA ASP A 59 21.13 -10.06 -0.63
C ASP A 59 22.36 -9.20 -0.93
N PRO A 60 23.45 -9.35 -0.16
CA PRO A 60 24.68 -8.57 -0.35
C PRO A 60 25.20 -8.58 -1.80
N ALA A 61 25.09 -9.72 -2.49
CA ALA A 61 25.49 -9.86 -3.88
C ALA A 61 24.65 -9.01 -4.84
N ASN A 62 23.34 -8.95 -4.64
CA ASN A 62 22.43 -8.15 -5.47
C ASN A 62 22.66 -6.65 -5.23
N ILE A 63 22.81 -6.27 -3.96
CA ILE A 63 23.13 -4.91 -3.54
C ILE A 63 24.43 -4.42 -4.21
N ALA A 64 25.51 -5.21 -4.11
CA ALA A 64 26.80 -4.86 -4.70
C ALA A 64 26.74 -4.79 -6.23
N LYS A 65 26.02 -5.74 -6.87
CA LYS A 65 25.82 -5.76 -8.34
C LYS A 65 25.17 -4.47 -8.84
N HIS A 66 24.24 -3.91 -8.08
CA HIS A 66 23.54 -2.69 -8.44
C HIS A 66 24.22 -1.41 -7.95
N GLY A 67 25.47 -1.51 -7.47
CA GLY A 67 26.28 -0.35 -7.07
C GLY A 67 25.91 0.24 -5.71
N PHE A 68 25.05 -0.42 -4.94
CA PHE A 68 24.74 -0.03 -3.58
C PHE A 68 25.81 -0.53 -2.61
N THR A 69 25.99 0.21 -1.53
CA THR A 69 26.83 -0.21 -0.39
C THR A 69 25.92 -0.46 0.80
N GLN A 70 26.08 -1.61 1.44
CA GLN A 70 25.33 -1.99 2.62
C GLN A 70 26.29 -2.07 3.81
N TYR A 71 25.83 -1.51 4.92
CA TYR A 71 26.49 -1.60 6.21
C TYR A 71 25.54 -2.24 7.22
N LYS A 72 26.07 -3.12 8.07
CA LYS A 72 25.36 -3.74 9.17
C LYS A 72 25.93 -3.20 10.48
N ARG A 73 25.06 -2.75 11.38
CA ARG A 73 25.45 -2.25 12.70
C ARG A 73 26.06 -3.37 13.53
N SER A 74 27.31 -3.23 13.97
CA SER A 74 28.01 -4.20 14.83
C SER A 74 28.04 -3.80 16.32
N GLY A 75 27.69 -2.55 16.65
CA GLY A 75 27.51 -2.06 18.03
C GLY A 75 27.97 -0.61 18.18
N GLN A 76 27.56 0.12 19.24
CA GLN A 76 28.09 1.45 19.62
C GLN A 76 28.42 2.44 18.45
N GLY A 77 27.47 2.67 17.52
CA GLY A 77 27.71 3.61 16.40
C GLY A 77 28.70 3.10 15.33
N VAL A 78 29.16 1.85 15.47
CA VAL A 78 30.02 1.14 14.53
C VAL A 78 29.19 0.33 13.55
N TYR A 79 29.51 0.49 12.28
CA TYR A 79 28.86 -0.17 11.16
C TYR A 79 29.90 -0.86 10.28
N GLU A 80 29.72 -2.15 10.05
CA GLU A 80 30.60 -2.96 9.21
C GLU A 80 30.02 -3.14 7.82
N LYS A 81 30.84 -2.99 6.79
CA LYS A 81 30.43 -3.14 5.40
C LYS A 81 30.12 -4.61 5.09
N THR A 82 28.94 -4.88 4.55
CA THR A 82 28.53 -6.22 4.13
C THR A 82 28.48 -6.38 2.61
N ALA A 83 28.32 -5.28 1.85
CA ALA A 83 28.34 -5.28 0.39
C ALA A 83 28.72 -3.91 -0.18
N GLY A 84 29.21 -3.90 -1.41
CA GLY A 84 29.52 -2.68 -2.17
C GLY A 84 30.93 -2.12 -1.93
N LYS A 85 31.15 -0.88 -2.38
CA LYS A 85 32.43 -0.18 -2.29
C LYS A 85 32.41 0.82 -1.12
N GLY A 86 33.57 1.12 -0.55
CA GLY A 86 33.70 2.07 0.56
C GLY A 86 34.55 1.51 1.71
N PRO A 87 34.72 2.26 2.81
CA PRO A 87 35.46 1.81 3.98
C PRO A 87 34.81 0.58 4.60
N ASP A 88 35.63 -0.31 5.19
CA ASP A 88 35.16 -1.55 5.81
C ASP A 88 34.38 -1.31 7.10
N VAL A 89 34.67 -0.20 7.79
CA VAL A 89 34.02 0.20 9.03
C VAL A 89 33.69 1.70 8.99
N LEU A 90 32.46 2.06 9.34
CA LEU A 90 32.05 3.42 9.68
C LEU A 90 31.87 3.53 11.19
N LYS A 91 32.29 4.65 11.78
CA LYS A 91 32.11 4.96 13.20
C LYS A 91 31.52 6.36 13.32
N ASP A 92 30.65 6.55 14.30
CA ASP A 92 30.34 7.88 14.84
C ASP A 92 31.60 8.36 15.59
N ASP A 93 32.18 9.47 15.15
CA ASP A 93 33.29 10.14 15.85
C ASP A 93 32.79 10.82 17.14
#